data_AF-A0A8J2YBP5-F1
#
_entry.id   AF-A0A8J2YBP5-F1
#
_cell.length_a   1.000
_cell.length_b   1.000
_cell.length_c   1.000
_cell.angle_alpha   90.00
_cell.angle_beta   90.00
_cell.angle_gamma   90.00
#
_symmetry.space_group_name_H-M   'P 1'
#
loop_
_entity.id
_entity.type
_entity.pdbx_description
1 polymer ?
#
loop_
_entity_poly.entity_id
_entity_poly.type
_entity_poly.pdbx_seq_one_letter_code
_entity_poly.pdbx_strand_id
1 'polypeptide(L)'
;MRIQWWQSVKIGMTIVGTTIGAGFASGREIWEFFGSYGNHSGSSILLAMLLFCLASVVILTISWQKGTRHYSEILAHILGPRAGQWFDQLVLLFLLTSTLVMVAGSGATFEQWSGSFIAGALVMAIAVMMILFFDIRGLMAMNTFIIPVMTSVLIWVCIEFLLSNPSVPLTVSETTSALPVWPSAITYAAFNIISLLAVLSTVGSQIRHPAEIWTAGILSAGCLGLVAYLYNYSLLKVTHLISQYEIPLFALVKSYSKIWVFTISLVLWLAIYTTAASNVHGLVFRLSDHWNIPRWIIGAVILAVLTPLSHLGFQTLVQFLYPLSGVLNLFLLTMILLYPFSRDKK
;
A
#
# COMPACT_ATOMS: atom_id res chain seq x y z
N MET A 1 -19.10 -17.26 20.18
CA MET A 1 -17.81 -17.45 19.47
C MET A 1 -16.71 -16.80 20.31
N ARG A 2 -15.56 -17.44 20.51
CA ARG A 2 -14.44 -16.89 21.30
C ARG A 2 -13.51 -16.05 20.41
N ILE A 3 -12.98 -14.95 20.96
CA ILE A 3 -12.01 -14.08 20.29
C ILE A 3 -10.70 -14.84 20.06
N GLN A 4 -10.14 -14.75 18.85
CA GLN A 4 -8.82 -15.25 18.50
C GLN A 4 -7.84 -14.11 18.27
N TRP A 5 -7.16 -13.68 19.33
CA TRP A 5 -6.20 -12.56 19.29
C TRP A 5 -5.11 -12.72 18.22
N TRP A 6 -4.59 -13.93 18.05
CA TRP A 6 -3.59 -14.23 17.02
C TRP A 6 -4.10 -14.00 15.60
N GLN A 7 -5.39 -14.28 15.37
CA GLN A 7 -6.02 -14.03 14.08
C GLN A 7 -6.12 -12.52 13.83
N SER A 8 -6.49 -11.74 14.84
CA SER A 8 -6.52 -10.27 14.74
C SER A 8 -5.15 -9.69 14.37
N VAL A 9 -4.07 -10.22 14.96
CA VAL A 9 -2.70 -9.80 14.62
C VAL A 9 -2.36 -10.13 13.17
N LYS A 10 -2.70 -11.32 12.68
CA LYS A 10 -2.47 -11.70 11.27
C LYS A 10 -3.20 -10.79 10.30
N ILE A 11 -4.47 -10.49 10.58
CA ILE A 11 -5.27 -9.58 9.74
C ILE A 11 -4.68 -8.16 9.81
N GLY A 12 -4.33 -7.69 11.01
CA GLY A 12 -3.66 -6.40 11.20
C GLY A 12 -2.35 -6.29 10.42
N MET A 13 -1.48 -7.30 10.47
CA MET A 13 -0.22 -7.32 9.70
C MET A 13 -0.46 -7.40 8.19
N THR A 14 -1.51 -8.10 7.77
CA THR A 14 -1.92 -8.12 6.36
C THR A 14 -2.33 -6.73 5.89
N ILE A 15 -3.09 -5.98 6.69
CA ILE A 15 -3.40 -4.57 6.43
C ILE A 15 -2.12 -3.74 6.35
N VAL A 16 -1.24 -3.85 7.35
CA VAL A 16 0.01 -3.07 7.43
C VAL A 16 0.81 -3.17 6.15
N GLY A 17 1.11 -4.36 5.64
CA GLY A 17 1.95 -4.43 4.42
C GLY A 17 1.20 -4.56 3.11
N THR A 18 -0.14 -4.53 3.14
CA THR A 18 -0.87 -4.05 1.95
C THR A 18 -0.65 -2.54 1.77
N THR A 19 -0.44 -1.80 2.87
CA THR A 19 -0.20 -0.34 2.87
C THR A 19 1.28 0.03 2.77
N ILE A 20 2.19 -0.71 3.41
CA ILE A 20 3.64 -0.51 3.26
C ILE A 20 4.08 -1.08 1.92
N GLY A 21 3.71 -0.37 0.85
CA GLY A 21 4.16 -0.61 -0.51
C GLY A 21 5.40 0.19 -0.87
N ALA A 22 5.71 0.25 -2.16
CA ALA A 22 6.89 0.91 -2.69
C ALA A 22 6.96 2.42 -2.37
N GLY A 23 5.84 3.12 -2.45
CA GLY A 23 5.80 4.57 -2.21
C GLY A 23 5.95 4.91 -0.72
N PHE A 24 5.37 4.11 0.18
CA PHE A 24 5.61 4.22 1.62
C PHE A 24 7.07 3.90 1.95
N ALA A 25 7.59 2.77 1.48
CA ALA A 25 8.96 2.33 1.80
C ALA A 25 10.02 3.31 1.26
N SER A 26 9.83 3.86 0.06
CA SER A 26 10.73 4.88 -0.51
C SER A 26 10.71 6.21 0.25
N GLY A 27 9.71 6.44 1.10
CA GLY A 27 9.50 7.71 1.79
C GLY A 27 8.85 8.77 0.91
N ARG A 28 8.52 8.43 -0.34
CA ARG A 28 7.91 9.34 -1.29
C ARG A 28 6.49 9.70 -0.88
N GLU A 29 5.66 8.71 -0.56
CA GLU A 29 4.30 8.95 -0.06
C GLU A 29 4.32 9.75 1.25
N ILE A 30 5.20 9.38 2.18
CA ILE A 30 5.33 10.06 3.46
C ILE A 30 5.67 11.54 3.27
N TRP A 31 6.62 11.83 2.38
CA TRP A 31 6.98 13.21 2.07
C TRP A 31 5.85 13.97 1.38
N GLU A 32 5.26 13.41 0.31
CA GLU A 32 4.24 14.09 -0.48
C GLU A 32 2.97 14.39 0.33
N PHE A 33 2.47 13.40 1.06
CA PHE A 33 1.23 13.52 1.83
C PHE A 33 1.43 14.19 3.20
N PHE A 34 2.61 14.14 3.80
CA PHE A 34 2.81 14.67 5.15
C PHE A 34 4.00 15.64 5.23
N GLY A 35 5.20 15.20 4.86
CA GLY A 35 6.43 15.96 5.10
C GLY A 35 6.48 17.33 4.41
N SER A 36 5.86 17.44 3.23
CA SER A 36 5.74 18.68 2.45
C SER A 36 4.99 19.80 3.20
N TYR A 37 4.19 19.46 4.21
CA TYR A 37 3.42 20.39 5.05
C TYR A 37 4.14 20.78 6.36
N GLY A 38 5.39 20.37 6.54
CA GLY A 38 6.23 20.84 7.64
C GLY A 38 5.77 20.36 9.03
N ASN A 39 5.83 21.24 10.03
CA ASN A 39 5.61 20.90 11.45
C ASN A 39 4.18 20.41 11.77
N HIS A 40 3.20 20.76 10.94
CA HIS A 40 1.81 20.32 11.12
C HIS A 40 1.50 18.95 10.49
N SER A 41 2.49 18.31 9.87
CA SER A 41 2.36 16.96 9.29
C SER A 41 1.87 15.90 10.29
N GLY A 42 2.25 16.00 11.56
CA GLY A 42 1.88 15.03 12.59
C GLY A 42 0.37 14.91 12.83
N SER A 43 -0.37 16.03 12.84
CA SER A 43 -1.83 15.98 13.01
C SER A 43 -2.53 15.34 11.80
N SER A 44 -1.95 15.48 10.61
CA SER A 44 -2.49 14.88 9.40
C SER A 44 -2.20 13.39 9.30
N ILE A 45 -1.07 12.92 9.82
CA ILE A 45 -0.81 11.48 10.00
C ILE A 45 -1.86 10.88 10.94
N LEU A 46 -2.14 11.52 12.08
CA LEU A 46 -3.16 11.04 13.03
C LEU A 46 -4.55 10.95 12.38
N LEU A 47 -4.96 12.01 11.66
CA LEU A 47 -6.24 12.02 10.95
C LEU A 47 -6.29 10.95 9.85
N ALA A 48 -5.21 10.77 9.11
CA ALA A 48 -5.11 9.75 8.06
C ALA A 48 -5.27 8.35 8.63
N MET A 49 -4.58 8.05 9.75
CA MET A 49 -4.67 6.76 10.43
C MET A 49 -6.06 6.51 11.01
N LEU A 50 -6.75 7.56 11.51
CA LEU A 50 -8.13 7.45 11.97
C LEU A 50 -9.06 7.06 10.81
N LEU A 51 -9.01 7.78 9.69
CA LEU A 51 -9.82 7.49 8.50
C LEU A 51 -9.53 6.10 7.94
N PHE A 52 -8.25 5.74 7.88
CA PHE A 52 -7.77 4.43 7.45
C PHE A 52 -8.28 3.30 8.36
N CYS A 53 -8.24 3.48 9.68
CA CYS A 53 -8.79 2.54 10.66
C CYS A 53 -10.29 2.35 10.45
N LEU A 54 -11.05 3.45 10.33
CA LEU A 54 -12.49 3.42 10.13
C LEU A 54 -12.85 2.71 8.82
N ALA A 55 -12.20 3.04 7.72
CA ALA A 55 -12.43 2.41 6.44
C ALA A 55 -12.12 0.90 6.49
N SER A 56 -10.99 0.52 7.09
CA SER A 56 -10.60 -0.89 7.26
C SER A 56 -11.63 -1.68 8.08
N VAL A 57 -12.12 -1.09 9.18
CA VAL A 57 -13.17 -1.68 10.03
C VAL A 57 -14.47 -1.87 9.24
N VAL A 58 -14.89 -0.89 8.44
CA VAL A 58 -16.10 -1.00 7.62
C VAL A 58 -15.95 -2.10 6.58
N ILE A 59 -14.85 -2.13 5.83
CA ILE A 59 -14.59 -3.15 4.80
C ILE A 59 -14.59 -4.54 5.42
N LEU A 60 -13.86 -4.75 6.51
CA LEU A 60 -13.82 -6.03 7.23
C LEU A 60 -15.17 -6.44 7.80
N THR A 61 -15.96 -5.47 8.28
CA THR A 61 -17.33 -5.74 8.77
C THR A 61 -18.23 -6.24 7.65
N ILE A 62 -18.18 -5.61 6.48
CA ILE A 62 -18.95 -6.07 5.30
C ILE A 62 -18.46 -7.46 4.89
N SER A 63 -17.15 -7.65 4.78
CA SER A 63 -16.56 -8.93 4.38
C SER A 63 -16.95 -10.07 5.32
N TRP A 64 -16.90 -9.83 6.63
CA TRP A 64 -17.30 -10.80 7.65
C TRP A 64 -18.80 -11.10 7.64
N GLN A 65 -19.65 -10.07 7.63
CA GLN A 65 -21.10 -10.26 7.70
C GLN A 65 -21.71 -10.86 6.43
N LYS A 66 -21.12 -10.54 5.27
CA LYS A 66 -21.63 -10.99 3.96
C LYS A 66 -20.88 -12.21 3.43
N GLY A 67 -19.81 -12.64 4.11
CA GLY A 67 -18.99 -13.76 3.68
C GLY A 67 -18.39 -13.55 2.30
N THR A 68 -18.00 -12.31 2.00
CA THR A 68 -17.53 -11.94 0.66
C THR A 68 -16.29 -12.73 0.31
N ARG A 69 -16.17 -13.06 -0.97
CA ARG A 69 -14.97 -13.67 -1.55
C ARG A 69 -14.22 -12.67 -2.41
N HIS A 70 -14.93 -11.69 -2.99
CA HIS A 70 -14.35 -10.73 -3.93
C HIS A 70 -14.65 -9.29 -3.51
N TYR A 71 -13.77 -8.36 -3.89
CA TYR A 71 -13.98 -6.94 -3.63
C TYR A 71 -15.21 -6.39 -4.37
N SER A 72 -15.56 -6.98 -5.52
CA SER A 72 -16.73 -6.60 -6.32
C SER A 72 -18.04 -6.80 -5.56
N GLU A 73 -18.11 -7.79 -4.67
CA GLU A 73 -19.25 -7.99 -3.78
C GLU A 73 -19.37 -6.82 -2.79
N ILE A 74 -18.26 -6.37 -2.21
CA ILE A 74 -18.25 -5.21 -1.32
C ILE A 74 -18.66 -3.96 -2.09
N LEU A 75 -18.14 -3.75 -3.30
CA LEU A 75 -18.54 -2.63 -4.16
C LEU A 75 -20.05 -2.67 -4.46
N ALA A 76 -20.61 -3.83 -4.76
CA ALA A 76 -22.04 -3.98 -5.01
C ALA A 76 -22.89 -3.67 -3.74
N HIS A 77 -22.38 -3.99 -2.56
CA HIS A 77 -23.04 -3.65 -1.30
C HIS A 77 -22.98 -2.15 -0.97
N ILE A 78 -21.86 -1.49 -1.27
CA ILE A 78 -21.63 -0.08 -0.94
C ILE A 78 -22.27 0.86 -1.97
N LEU A 79 -22.07 0.57 -3.26
CA LEU A 79 -22.47 1.44 -4.38
C LEU A 79 -23.79 1.00 -5.05
N GLY A 80 -24.28 -0.20 -4.72
CA GLY A 80 -25.38 -0.84 -5.43
C GLY A 80 -24.92 -1.61 -6.68
N PRO A 81 -25.80 -2.43 -7.29
CA PRO A 81 -25.41 -3.40 -8.32
C PRO A 81 -24.86 -2.77 -9.60
N ARG A 82 -25.48 -1.69 -10.09
CA ARG A 82 -25.04 -1.02 -11.34
C ARG A 82 -23.74 -0.25 -11.15
N ALA A 83 -23.68 0.65 -10.17
CA ALA A 83 -22.48 1.44 -9.91
C ALA A 83 -21.32 0.56 -9.42
N GLY A 84 -21.60 -0.48 -8.64
CA GLY A 84 -20.61 -1.47 -8.21
C GLY A 84 -19.95 -2.22 -9.38
N GLN A 85 -20.72 -2.61 -10.40
CA GLN A 85 -20.17 -3.23 -11.62
C GLN A 85 -19.26 -2.28 -12.41
N TRP A 86 -19.64 -1.00 -12.55
CA TRP A 86 -18.79 0.00 -13.19
C TRP A 86 -17.49 0.22 -12.40
N PHE A 87 -17.58 0.34 -11.07
CA PHE A 87 -16.41 0.50 -10.21
C PHE A 87 -15.51 -0.74 -10.19
N ASP A 88 -16.07 -1.94 -10.31
CA ASP A 88 -15.31 -3.17 -10.42
C ASP A 88 -14.37 -3.15 -11.65
N GLN A 89 -14.83 -2.65 -12.79
CA GLN A 89 -13.98 -2.47 -13.98
C GLN A 89 -12.88 -1.43 -13.75
N LEU A 90 -13.18 -0.34 -13.04
CA LEU A 90 -12.17 0.66 -12.70
C LEU A 90 -11.13 0.11 -11.71
N VAL A 91 -11.55 -0.73 -10.76
CA VAL A 91 -10.62 -1.42 -9.85
C VAL A 91 -9.74 -2.42 -10.60
N LEU A 92 -10.30 -3.20 -11.54
CA LEU A 92 -9.50 -4.07 -12.41
C LEU A 92 -8.42 -3.29 -13.17
N LEU A 93 -8.80 -2.16 -13.77
CA LEU A 93 -7.87 -1.28 -14.46
C LEU A 93 -6.79 -0.73 -13.51
N PHE A 94 -7.18 -0.31 -12.30
CA PHE A 94 -6.25 0.16 -11.28
C PHE A 94 -5.25 -0.93 -10.86
N LEU A 95 -5.71 -2.15 -10.56
CA LEU A 95 -4.81 -3.25 -10.19
C LEU A 95 -3.86 -3.62 -11.34
N LEU A 96 -4.33 -3.59 -12.58
CA LEU A 96 -3.52 -3.88 -13.77
C LEU A 96 -2.44 -2.82 -14.00
N THR A 97 -2.83 -1.55 -13.95
CA THR A 97 -1.91 -0.42 -14.15
C THR A 97 -0.95 -0.25 -12.97
N SER A 98 -1.38 -0.50 -11.74
CA SER A 98 -0.52 -0.55 -10.56
C SER A 98 0.51 -1.70 -10.67
N THR A 99 0.09 -2.89 -11.13
CA THR A 99 1.03 -3.99 -11.42
C THR A 99 2.04 -3.61 -12.48
N LEU A 100 1.62 -2.93 -13.55
CA LEU A 100 2.50 -2.43 -14.61
C LEU A 100 3.59 -1.49 -14.04
N VAL A 101 3.19 -0.56 -13.16
CA VAL A 101 4.10 0.34 -12.44
C VAL A 101 5.09 -0.46 -11.59
N MET A 102 4.66 -1.50 -10.88
CA MET A 102 5.56 -2.33 -10.06
C MET A 102 6.57 -3.13 -10.89
N VAL A 103 6.17 -3.69 -12.04
CA VAL A 103 7.09 -4.38 -12.96
C VAL A 103 8.12 -3.40 -13.51
N ALA A 104 7.71 -2.20 -13.92
CA ALA A 104 8.61 -1.14 -14.35
C ALA A 104 9.55 -0.68 -13.24
N GLY A 105 9.05 -0.56 -12.01
CA GLY A 105 9.84 -0.20 -10.83
C GLY A 105 10.92 -1.23 -10.51
N SER A 106 10.63 -2.52 -10.66
CA SER A 106 11.64 -3.59 -10.54
C SER A 106 12.72 -3.47 -11.61
N GLY A 107 12.34 -3.22 -12.87
CA GLY A 107 13.29 -3.01 -13.96
C GLY A 107 14.23 -1.83 -13.68
N ALA A 108 13.67 -0.67 -13.29
CA ALA A 108 14.46 0.51 -12.92
C ALA A 108 15.38 0.27 -11.71
N THR A 109 14.93 -0.51 -10.72
CA THR A 109 15.76 -0.90 -9.56
C THR A 109 16.98 -1.69 -9.99
N PHE A 110 16.87 -2.56 -11.00
CA PHE A 110 18.02 -3.32 -11.51
C PHE A 110 18.99 -2.45 -12.29
N GLU A 111 18.51 -1.51 -13.10
CA GLU A 111 19.37 -0.55 -13.82
C GLU A 111 20.23 0.29 -12.88
N GLN A 112 19.68 0.68 -11.71
CA GLN A 112 20.41 1.40 -10.67
C GLN A 112 21.69 0.67 -10.21
N TRP A 113 21.68 -0.67 -10.26
CA TRP A 113 22.82 -1.52 -9.87
C TRP A 113 23.59 -2.06 -11.08
N SER A 114 23.53 -1.36 -12.22
CA SER A 114 24.18 -1.78 -13.49
C SER A 114 23.64 -3.10 -14.07
N GLY A 115 22.45 -3.53 -13.64
CA GLY A 115 21.72 -4.65 -14.23
C GLY A 115 20.90 -4.23 -15.45
N SER A 116 20.34 -5.20 -16.16
CA SER A 116 19.41 -4.94 -17.27
C SER A 116 17.98 -4.72 -16.76
N PHE A 117 17.28 -3.72 -17.29
CA PHE A 117 15.86 -3.49 -17.02
C PHE A 117 15.02 -4.76 -17.22
N ILE A 118 15.26 -5.46 -18.34
CA ILE A 118 14.52 -6.68 -18.71
C ILE A 118 14.74 -7.77 -17.66
N ALA A 119 15.96 -7.89 -17.12
CA ALA A 119 16.24 -8.84 -16.06
C ALA A 119 15.44 -8.50 -14.80
N GLY A 120 15.39 -7.23 -14.38
CA GLY A 120 14.60 -6.80 -13.23
C GLY A 120 13.09 -7.02 -13.41
N ALA A 121 12.56 -6.76 -14.60
CA ALA A 121 11.15 -7.00 -14.92
C ALA A 121 10.81 -8.51 -14.93
N LEU A 122 11.68 -9.35 -15.51
CA LEU A 122 11.50 -10.80 -15.53
C LEU A 122 11.61 -11.42 -14.13
N VAL A 123 12.56 -10.95 -13.30
CA VAL A 123 12.67 -11.40 -11.91
C VAL A 123 11.38 -11.09 -11.14
N MET A 124 10.80 -9.91 -11.34
CA MET A 124 9.50 -9.56 -10.74
C MET A 124 8.38 -10.50 -11.22
N ALA A 125 8.26 -10.72 -12.53
CA ALA A 125 7.25 -11.61 -13.09
C ALA A 125 7.37 -13.05 -12.55
N ILE A 126 8.59 -13.59 -12.50
CA ILE A 126 8.85 -14.92 -11.96
C ILE A 126 8.52 -14.98 -10.46
N ALA A 127 8.92 -13.98 -9.68
CA ALA A 127 8.63 -13.93 -8.25
C ALA A 127 7.12 -13.92 -7.98
N VAL A 128 6.36 -13.08 -8.69
CA VAL A 128 4.90 -13.02 -8.54
C VAL A 128 4.26 -14.35 -8.96
N MET A 129 4.72 -14.95 -10.06
CA MET A 129 4.24 -16.27 -10.50
C MET A 129 4.45 -17.35 -9.45
N MET A 130 5.60 -17.37 -8.76
CA MET A 130 5.87 -18.34 -7.72
C MET A 130 4.81 -18.29 -6.60
N ILE A 131 4.41 -17.09 -6.17
CA ILE A 131 3.39 -16.95 -5.12
C ILE A 131 2.00 -17.36 -5.59
N LEU A 132 1.65 -17.11 -6.85
CA LEU A 132 0.33 -17.48 -7.38
C LEU A 132 0.06 -18.99 -7.30
N PHE A 133 1.08 -19.84 -7.36
CA PHE A 133 0.92 -21.29 -7.17
C PHE A 133 0.45 -21.67 -5.76
N PHE A 134 0.67 -20.80 -4.77
CA PHE A 134 0.26 -21.01 -3.37
C PHE A 134 -1.03 -20.28 -3.00
N ASP A 135 -1.67 -19.62 -3.98
CA ASP A 135 -2.94 -18.90 -3.83
C ASP A 135 -2.90 -17.88 -2.65
N ILE A 136 -4.06 -17.58 -2.05
CA ILE A 136 -4.16 -16.64 -0.91
C ILE A 136 -3.31 -17.05 0.29
N ARG A 137 -3.06 -18.36 0.48
CA ARG A 137 -2.24 -18.86 1.60
C ARG A 137 -0.78 -18.44 1.44
N GLY A 138 -0.25 -18.53 0.22
CA GLY A 138 1.09 -18.06 -0.10
C GLY A 138 1.24 -16.56 0.11
N LEU A 139 0.26 -15.78 -0.38
CA LEU A 139 0.25 -14.32 -0.21
C LEU A 139 0.26 -13.94 1.28
N MET A 140 -0.64 -14.51 2.08
CA MET A 140 -0.70 -14.25 3.53
C MET A 140 0.57 -14.70 4.26
N ALA A 141 1.13 -15.86 3.92
CA ALA A 141 2.36 -16.37 4.54
C ALA A 141 3.57 -15.49 4.21
N MET A 142 3.73 -15.09 2.95
CA MET A 142 4.75 -14.14 2.51
C MET A 142 4.59 -12.82 3.30
N ASN A 143 3.39 -12.26 3.32
CA ASN A 143 3.09 -11.01 4.02
C ASN A 143 3.43 -11.10 5.51
N THR A 144 3.11 -12.24 6.15
CA THR A 144 3.43 -12.46 7.57
C THR A 144 4.94 -12.41 7.87
N PHE A 145 5.80 -12.69 6.89
CA PHE A 145 7.25 -12.67 7.07
C PHE A 145 7.92 -11.40 6.51
N ILE A 146 7.63 -11.03 5.27
CA ILE A 146 8.28 -9.92 4.57
C ILE A 146 7.90 -8.58 5.21
N ILE A 147 6.63 -8.38 5.56
CA ILE A 147 6.14 -7.08 6.06
C ILE A 147 6.80 -6.73 7.40
N PRO A 148 6.84 -7.62 8.42
CA PRO A 148 7.53 -7.30 9.66
C PRO A 148 9.01 -6.98 9.43
N VAL A 149 9.71 -7.75 8.59
CA VAL A 149 11.13 -7.52 8.29
C VAL A 149 11.33 -6.13 7.68
N MET A 150 10.58 -5.78 6.63
CA MET A 150 10.66 -4.47 6.00
C MET A 150 10.33 -3.34 6.98
N THR A 151 9.25 -3.50 7.75
CA THR A 151 8.81 -2.50 8.75
C THR A 151 9.87 -2.31 9.82
N SER A 152 10.46 -3.39 10.33
CA SER A 152 11.55 -3.34 11.31
C SER A 152 12.78 -2.62 10.75
N VAL A 153 13.17 -2.89 9.50
CA VAL A 153 14.30 -2.19 8.86
C VAL A 153 14.01 -0.70 8.70
N LEU A 154 12.80 -0.32 8.27
CA LEU A 154 12.41 1.08 8.14
C LEU A 154 12.44 1.81 9.49
N ILE A 155 11.86 1.21 10.54
CA ILE A 155 11.91 1.74 11.90
C ILE A 155 13.36 1.89 12.35
N TRP A 156 14.18 0.86 12.14
CA TRP A 156 15.59 0.88 12.53
C TRP A 156 16.35 2.01 11.85
N VAL A 157 16.21 2.17 10.53
CA VAL A 157 16.87 3.25 9.77
C VAL A 157 16.45 4.62 10.29
N CYS A 158 15.15 4.82 10.57
CA CYS A 158 14.67 6.08 11.12
C CYS A 158 15.23 6.35 12.52
N ILE A 159 15.19 5.36 13.42
CA ILE A 159 15.70 5.51 14.79
C ILE A 159 17.20 5.80 14.78
N GLU A 160 17.97 4.99 14.05
CA GLU A 160 19.42 5.17 14.02
C GLU A 160 19.78 6.52 13.37
N PHE A 161 19.09 6.96 12.31
CA PHE A 161 19.27 8.31 11.75
C PHE A 161 19.02 9.41 12.79
N LEU A 162 17.93 9.30 13.56
CA LEU A 162 17.57 10.28 14.59
C LEU A 162 18.57 10.30 15.75
N LEU A 163 19.10 9.14 16.15
CA LEU A 163 20.12 9.01 17.19
C LEU A 163 21.49 9.52 16.74
N SER A 164 21.86 9.29 15.48
CA SER A 164 23.11 9.75 14.87
C SER A 164 23.09 11.25 14.55
N ASN A 165 21.91 11.86 14.41
CA ASN A 165 21.73 13.28 14.07
C ASN A 165 20.84 14.04 15.08
N PRO A 166 21.20 14.05 16.39
CA PRO A 166 20.35 14.64 17.42
C PRO A 166 20.28 16.16 17.32
N SER A 167 21.38 16.80 16.89
CA SER A 167 21.56 18.25 16.81
C SER A 167 21.04 18.91 15.53
N VAL A 168 20.62 18.13 14.52
CA VAL A 168 20.03 18.69 13.31
C VAL A 168 18.65 19.29 13.66
N PRO A 169 18.49 20.63 13.62
CA PRO A 169 17.20 21.25 13.90
C PRO A 169 16.20 20.92 12.78
N LEU A 170 14.91 21.03 13.09
CA LEU A 170 13.89 21.01 12.04
C LEU A 170 14.16 22.18 11.10
N THR A 171 14.45 21.89 9.83
CA THR A 171 14.83 22.90 8.82
C THR A 171 13.60 23.53 8.15
N VAL A 172 12.42 23.38 8.77
CA VAL A 172 11.16 23.89 8.26
C VAL A 172 11.15 25.40 8.42
N SER A 173 11.31 26.15 7.33
CA SER A 173 11.06 27.59 7.32
C SER A 173 9.62 27.85 7.75
N GLU A 174 9.39 28.83 8.63
CA GLU A 174 8.04 29.26 9.09
C GLU A 174 7.08 29.66 7.94
N THR A 175 7.59 29.74 6.71
CA THR A 175 6.86 30.06 5.49
C THR A 175 6.25 28.85 4.77
N THR A 176 6.41 27.62 5.25
CA THR A 176 5.84 26.44 4.59
C THR A 176 4.33 26.30 4.81
N SER A 177 3.60 26.76 3.78
CA SER A 177 2.19 26.57 3.41
C SER A 177 1.11 27.09 4.37
N ALA A 178 0.44 28.17 3.96
CA ALA A 178 -0.88 28.61 4.47
C ALA A 178 -2.04 27.65 4.09
N LEU A 179 -1.73 26.49 3.50
CA LEU A 179 -2.72 25.51 3.08
C LEU A 179 -3.11 24.63 4.27
N PRO A 180 -4.40 24.31 4.44
CA PRO A 180 -4.83 23.38 5.47
C PRO A 180 -4.19 22.01 5.24
N VAL A 181 -3.76 21.37 6.32
CA VAL A 181 -3.05 20.07 6.26
C VAL A 181 -4.01 18.89 6.19
N TRP A 182 -5.25 19.04 6.66
CA TRP A 182 -6.26 17.97 6.69
C TRP A 182 -6.60 17.34 5.32
N PRO A 183 -6.57 18.03 4.15
CA PRO A 183 -6.84 17.39 2.86
C PRO A 183 -5.79 16.33 2.51
N SER A 184 -4.55 16.49 2.99
CA SER A 184 -3.48 15.52 2.76
C SER A 184 -3.75 14.22 3.51
N ALA A 185 -4.34 14.30 4.70
CA ALA A 185 -4.76 13.16 5.47
C ALA A 185 -5.84 12.33 4.76
N ILE A 186 -6.83 13.02 4.18
CA ILE A 186 -7.93 12.37 3.44
C ILE A 186 -7.40 11.72 2.17
N THR A 187 -6.55 12.43 1.42
CA THR A 187 -6.02 11.92 0.15
C THR A 187 -5.05 10.74 0.35
N TYR A 188 -4.25 10.74 1.43
CA TYR A 188 -3.44 9.56 1.80
C TYR A 188 -4.33 8.37 2.20
N ALA A 189 -5.33 8.60 3.05
CA ALA A 189 -6.25 7.55 3.46
C ALA A 189 -6.93 6.95 2.23
N ALA A 190 -7.40 7.81 1.33
CA ALA A 190 -8.03 7.45 0.06
C ALA A 190 -7.09 6.62 -0.81
N PHE A 191 -5.86 7.09 -1.05
CA PHE A 191 -4.89 6.45 -1.95
C PHE A 191 -4.71 4.94 -1.69
N ASN A 192 -4.86 4.52 -0.44
CA ASN A 192 -4.68 3.13 -0.02
C ASN A 192 -5.96 2.26 -0.09
N ILE A 193 -7.13 2.82 -0.38
CA ILE A 193 -8.42 2.16 -0.20
C ILE A 193 -8.67 1.01 -1.17
N ILE A 194 -8.38 1.16 -2.47
CA ILE A 194 -8.61 0.07 -3.42
C ILE A 194 -7.75 -1.16 -3.06
N SER A 195 -6.47 -0.95 -2.73
CA SER A 195 -5.56 -2.02 -2.34
C SER A 195 -6.05 -2.75 -1.08
N LEU A 196 -6.50 -1.99 -0.07
CA LEU A 196 -7.11 -2.57 1.12
C LEU A 196 -8.39 -3.32 0.80
N LEU A 197 -9.26 -2.75 -0.01
CA LEU A 197 -10.52 -3.35 -0.40
C LEU A 197 -10.28 -4.70 -1.09
N ALA A 198 -9.31 -4.78 -2.00
CA ALA A 198 -8.93 -6.01 -2.69
C ALA A 198 -8.57 -7.11 -1.70
N VAL A 199 -7.68 -6.83 -0.74
CA VAL A 199 -7.21 -7.84 0.22
C VAL A 199 -8.26 -8.16 1.28
N LEU A 200 -8.81 -7.15 1.95
CA LEU A 200 -9.73 -7.31 3.08
C LEU A 200 -11.05 -7.96 2.68
N SER A 201 -11.45 -7.84 1.42
CA SER A 201 -12.64 -8.53 0.90
C SER A 201 -12.58 -10.05 0.96
N THR A 202 -11.37 -10.63 1.01
CA THR A 202 -11.16 -12.08 1.02
C THR A 202 -10.98 -12.66 2.42
N VAL A 203 -10.77 -11.80 3.43
CA VAL A 203 -10.33 -12.19 4.78
C VAL A 203 -11.50 -12.40 5.75
N GLY A 204 -12.70 -11.90 5.42
CA GLY A 204 -13.88 -11.97 6.29
C GLY A 204 -14.25 -13.37 6.77
N SER A 205 -14.02 -14.41 5.96
CA SER A 205 -14.26 -15.81 6.32
C SER A 205 -13.39 -16.32 7.48
N GLN A 206 -12.29 -15.65 7.78
CA GLN A 206 -11.37 -16.03 8.86
C GLN A 206 -11.72 -15.38 10.21
N ILE A 207 -12.65 -14.42 10.22
CA ILE A 207 -13.03 -13.64 11.40
C ILE A 207 -14.11 -14.39 12.17
N ARG A 208 -13.90 -14.59 13.48
CA ARG A 208 -14.84 -15.33 14.34
C ARG A 208 -15.61 -14.46 15.30
N HIS A 209 -15.14 -13.25 15.55
CA HIS A 209 -15.76 -12.33 16.51
C HIS A 209 -15.60 -10.87 16.04
N PRO A 210 -16.63 -10.01 16.17
CA PRO A 210 -16.56 -8.62 15.71
C PRO A 210 -15.47 -7.79 16.39
N ALA A 211 -15.07 -8.15 17.62
CA ALA A 211 -13.92 -7.51 18.28
C ALA A 211 -12.61 -7.70 17.49
N GLU A 212 -12.44 -8.80 16.75
CA GLU A 212 -11.24 -9.06 15.94
C GLU A 212 -11.11 -8.04 14.79
N ILE A 213 -12.22 -7.48 14.32
CA ILE A 213 -12.25 -6.45 13.28
C ILE A 213 -11.64 -5.16 13.81
N TRP A 214 -12.14 -4.70 14.96
CA TRP A 214 -11.66 -3.48 15.60
C TRP A 214 -10.21 -3.58 16.03
N THR A 215 -9.81 -4.71 16.62
CA THR A 215 -8.42 -4.91 17.03
C THR A 215 -7.47 -4.94 15.83
N ALA A 216 -7.85 -5.59 14.71
CA ALA A 216 -7.05 -5.56 13.49
C ALA A 216 -6.93 -4.14 12.90
N GLY A 217 -8.03 -3.39 12.85
CA GLY A 217 -8.05 -2.00 12.38
C GLY A 217 -7.18 -1.07 13.23
N ILE A 218 -7.34 -1.11 14.56
CA ILE A 218 -6.57 -0.25 15.48
C ILE A 218 -5.09 -0.63 15.49
N LEU A 219 -4.77 -1.93 15.54
CA LEU A 219 -3.39 -2.41 15.53
C LEU A 219 -2.65 -1.98 14.25
N SER A 220 -3.30 -2.16 13.10
CA SER A 220 -2.70 -1.80 11.81
C SER A 220 -2.52 -0.30 11.65
N ALA A 221 -3.53 0.51 11.98
CA ALA A 221 -3.44 1.96 11.94
C ALA A 221 -2.40 2.51 12.95
N GLY A 222 -2.30 1.92 14.14
CA GLY A 222 -1.28 2.29 15.12
C GLY A 222 0.14 1.96 14.64
N CYS A 223 0.35 0.77 14.07
CA CYS A 223 1.64 0.37 13.51
C CYS A 223 2.05 1.26 12.33
N LEU A 224 1.16 1.45 11.35
CA LEU A 224 1.39 2.33 10.20
C LEU A 224 1.63 3.77 10.63
N GLY A 225 0.84 4.28 11.58
CA GLY A 225 0.97 5.63 12.10
C GLY A 225 2.31 5.87 12.79
N LEU A 226 2.78 4.91 13.59
CA LEU A 226 4.08 4.99 14.24
C LEU A 226 5.22 5.05 13.22
N VAL A 227 5.20 4.17 12.22
CA VAL A 227 6.24 4.13 11.18
C VAL A 227 6.19 5.41 10.36
N ALA A 228 4.99 5.83 9.91
CA ALA A 228 4.80 7.05 9.14
C ALA A 228 5.27 8.28 9.91
N TYR A 229 4.99 8.36 11.22
CA TYR A 229 5.43 9.46 12.07
C TYR A 229 6.95 9.52 12.21
N LEU A 230 7.60 8.40 12.56
CA LEU A 230 9.06 8.32 12.68
C LEU A 230 9.74 8.69 11.36
N TYR A 231 9.21 8.18 10.25
CA TYR A 231 9.77 8.41 8.93
C TYR A 231 9.59 9.87 8.51
N ASN A 232 8.39 10.42 8.68
CA ASN A 232 8.11 11.83 8.42
C ASN A 232 9.02 12.75 9.25
N TYR A 233 9.16 12.47 10.54
CA TYR A 233 10.03 13.25 11.42
C TYR A 233 11.51 13.20 10.99
N SER A 234 11.98 12.04 10.54
CA SER A 234 13.33 11.87 9.99
C SER A 234 13.52 12.70 8.70
N LEU A 235 12.53 12.67 7.81
CA LEU A 235 12.54 13.45 6.55
C LEU A 235 12.50 14.96 6.80
N LEU A 236 11.77 15.43 7.81
CA LEU A 236 11.75 16.86 8.19
C LEU A 236 13.11 17.41 8.67
N LYS A 237 14.07 16.55 9.04
CA LYS A 237 15.44 16.97 9.34
C LYS A 237 16.31 17.13 8.09
N VAL A 238 15.92 16.54 6.96
CA VAL A 238 16.69 16.53 5.70
C VAL A 238 15.94 17.17 4.54
N THR A 239 14.96 18.04 4.80
CA THR A 239 14.09 18.66 3.77
C THR A 239 14.88 19.27 2.60
N HIS A 240 16.00 19.93 2.89
CA HIS A 240 16.92 20.54 1.92
C HIS A 240 17.54 19.54 0.92
N LEU A 241 17.56 18.25 1.24
CA LEU A 241 18.06 17.19 0.37
C LEU A 241 16.95 16.50 -0.41
N ILE A 242 15.69 16.54 0.04
CA ILE A 242 14.64 15.66 -0.50
C ILE A 242 14.34 15.96 -1.98
N SER A 243 14.43 17.21 -2.41
CA SER A 243 14.28 17.56 -3.84
C SER A 243 15.37 17.00 -4.75
N GLN A 244 16.50 16.54 -4.19
CA GLN A 244 17.64 15.98 -4.92
C GLN A 244 17.55 14.44 -5.08
N TYR A 245 16.60 13.78 -4.42
CA TYR A 245 16.43 12.33 -4.47
C TYR A 245 15.04 11.95 -4.99
N GLU A 246 14.99 11.05 -5.98
CA GLU A 246 13.73 10.43 -6.40
C GLU A 246 13.14 9.54 -5.29
N ILE A 247 14.03 8.91 -4.50
CA ILE A 247 13.71 8.05 -3.35
C ILE A 247 14.20 8.74 -2.07
N PRO A 248 13.30 9.42 -1.32
CA PRO A 248 13.67 10.17 -0.11
C PRO A 248 14.41 9.36 0.95
N LEU A 249 14.17 8.05 1.06
CA LEU A 249 14.87 7.16 2.00
C LEU A 249 16.40 7.27 1.89
N PHE A 250 16.93 7.42 0.67
CA PHE A 250 18.38 7.50 0.47
C PHE A 250 18.99 8.77 1.05
N ALA A 251 18.21 9.84 1.22
CA ALA A 251 18.68 11.05 1.90
C ALA A 251 18.99 10.79 3.39
N LEU A 252 18.27 9.87 4.04
CA LEU A 252 18.50 9.50 5.44
C LEU A 252 19.79 8.69 5.63
N VAL A 253 20.23 7.98 4.59
CA VAL A 253 21.40 7.10 4.67
C VAL A 253 22.59 7.56 3.83
N LYS A 254 22.62 8.84 3.43
CA LYS A 254 23.64 9.39 2.53
C LYS A 254 25.08 9.17 3.05
N SER A 255 25.30 9.24 4.36
CA SER A 255 26.59 9.06 5.02
C SER A 255 26.93 7.60 5.37
N TYR A 256 26.09 6.65 4.97
CA TYR A 256 26.14 5.28 5.46
C TYR A 256 26.97 4.41 4.53
N SER A 257 27.45 3.27 5.05
CA SER A 257 28.25 2.34 4.25
C SER A 257 27.45 1.72 3.10
N LYS A 258 28.15 1.20 2.08
CA LYS A 258 27.52 0.55 0.90
C LYS A 258 26.54 -0.56 1.26
N ILE A 259 26.72 -1.22 2.41
CA ILE A 259 25.80 -2.26 2.90
C ILE A 259 24.39 -1.70 3.15
N TRP A 260 24.28 -0.45 3.58
CA TRP A 260 23.00 0.19 3.90
C TRP A 260 22.21 0.55 2.65
N VAL A 261 22.89 1.06 1.63
CA VAL A 261 22.30 1.34 0.32
C VAL A 261 21.74 0.05 -0.29
N PHE A 262 22.47 -1.06 -0.16
CA PHE A 262 22.01 -2.38 -0.58
C PHE A 262 20.77 -2.85 0.22
N THR A 263 20.82 -2.79 1.55
CA THR A 263 19.70 -3.18 2.41
C THR A 263 18.43 -2.40 2.11
N ILE A 264 18.54 -1.08 1.90
CA ILE A 264 17.40 -0.23 1.54
C ILE A 264 16.88 -0.59 0.15
N SER A 265 17.76 -0.80 -0.83
CA SER A 265 17.35 -1.22 -2.16
C SER A 265 16.61 -2.56 -2.12
N LEU A 266 17.04 -3.50 -1.27
CA LEU A 266 16.34 -4.75 -1.03
C LEU A 266 14.96 -4.55 -0.40
N VAL A 267 14.84 -3.69 0.62
CA VAL A 267 13.55 -3.36 1.24
C VAL A 267 12.59 -2.74 0.23
N LEU A 268 13.07 -1.82 -0.61
CA LEU A 268 12.28 -1.20 -1.67
C LEU A 268 11.81 -2.23 -2.69
N TRP A 269 12.72 -3.11 -3.13
CA TRP A 269 12.38 -4.17 -4.07
C TRP A 269 11.33 -5.13 -3.48
N LEU A 270 11.48 -5.52 -2.21
CA LEU A 270 10.49 -6.34 -1.50
C LEU A 270 9.12 -5.62 -1.39
N ALA A 271 9.11 -4.30 -1.19
CA ALA A 271 7.88 -3.50 -1.16
C ALA A 271 7.15 -3.44 -2.50
N ILE A 272 7.92 -3.28 -3.59
CA ILE A 272 7.40 -3.35 -4.96
C ILE A 272 6.82 -4.74 -5.22
N TYR A 273 7.53 -5.78 -4.79
CA TYR A 273 7.14 -7.16 -4.96
C TYR A 273 5.84 -7.53 -4.22
N THR A 274 5.71 -7.20 -2.94
CA THR A 274 4.49 -7.50 -2.16
C THR A 274 3.27 -6.81 -2.74
N THR A 275 3.44 -5.58 -3.24
CA THR A 275 2.39 -4.82 -3.94
C THR A 275 1.99 -5.51 -5.25
N ALA A 276 2.96 -5.88 -6.09
CA ALA A 276 2.71 -6.59 -7.34
C ALA A 276 1.99 -7.93 -7.10
N ALA A 277 2.45 -8.71 -6.10
CA ALA A 277 1.85 -9.98 -5.74
C ALA A 277 0.39 -9.84 -5.30
N SER A 278 0.09 -8.83 -4.48
CA SER A 278 -1.28 -8.55 -4.02
C SER A 278 -2.20 -8.11 -5.16
N ASN A 279 -1.71 -7.26 -6.06
CA ASN A 279 -2.49 -6.79 -7.21
C ASN A 279 -2.79 -7.93 -8.20
N VAL A 280 -1.79 -8.74 -8.55
CA VAL A 280 -1.98 -9.86 -9.48
C VAL A 280 -2.86 -10.92 -8.86
N HIS A 281 -2.75 -11.20 -7.56
CA HIS A 281 -3.70 -12.09 -6.88
C HIS A 281 -5.14 -11.58 -7.01
N GLY A 282 -5.39 -10.29 -6.73
CA GLY A 282 -6.70 -9.66 -6.88
C GLY A 282 -7.26 -9.75 -8.31
N LEU A 283 -6.42 -9.48 -9.32
CA LEU A 283 -6.77 -9.60 -10.74
C LEU A 283 -7.14 -11.05 -11.13
N VAL A 284 -6.25 -11.98 -10.80
CA VAL A 284 -6.41 -13.41 -11.12
C VAL A 284 -7.67 -13.97 -10.48
N PHE A 285 -7.88 -13.66 -9.20
CA PHE A 285 -9.04 -14.15 -8.47
C PHE A 285 -10.34 -13.64 -9.11
N ARG A 286 -10.41 -12.34 -9.46
CA ARG A 286 -11.57 -11.73 -10.11
C ARG A 286 -11.84 -12.25 -11.53
N LEU A 287 -10.81 -12.43 -12.33
CA LEU A 287 -10.93 -12.91 -13.71
C LEU A 287 -11.25 -14.41 -13.76
N SER A 288 -10.82 -15.19 -12.76
CA SER A 288 -11.09 -16.62 -12.68
C SER A 288 -12.58 -16.97 -12.46
N ASP A 289 -13.40 -16.02 -12.02
CA ASP A 289 -14.85 -16.24 -11.91
C ASP A 289 -15.57 -16.15 -13.26
N HIS A 290 -14.96 -15.46 -14.23
CA HIS A 290 -15.57 -15.25 -15.55
C HIS A 290 -15.17 -16.34 -16.55
N TRP A 291 -14.00 -16.93 -16.35
CA TRP A 291 -13.44 -17.95 -17.23
C TRP A 291 -13.00 -19.18 -16.44
N ASN A 292 -13.32 -20.37 -16.94
CA ASN A 292 -12.94 -21.65 -16.32
C ASN A 292 -11.45 -22.01 -16.58
N ILE A 293 -10.57 -21.02 -16.42
CA ILE A 293 -9.13 -21.08 -16.68
C ILE A 293 -8.42 -21.14 -15.33
N PRO A 294 -7.41 -22.02 -15.15
CA PRO A 294 -6.67 -22.07 -13.90
C PRO A 294 -5.95 -20.75 -13.62
N ARG A 295 -6.00 -20.32 -12.35
CA ARG A 295 -5.50 -19.02 -11.87
C ARG A 295 -4.08 -18.69 -12.30
N TRP A 296 -3.17 -19.66 -12.29
CA TRP A 296 -1.78 -19.46 -12.69
C TRP A 296 -1.64 -19.10 -14.18
N ILE A 297 -2.52 -19.58 -15.07
CA ILE A 297 -2.51 -19.21 -16.50
C ILE A 297 -2.93 -17.75 -16.65
N ILE A 298 -3.98 -17.33 -15.95
CA ILE A 298 -4.44 -15.93 -15.97
C ILE A 298 -3.30 -15.01 -15.50
N GLY A 299 -2.62 -15.37 -14.40
CA GLY A 299 -1.48 -14.63 -13.89
C GLY A 299 -0.32 -14.57 -14.89
N ALA A 300 0.00 -15.70 -15.53
CA ALA A 300 1.05 -15.78 -16.54
C ALA A 300 0.74 -14.88 -17.76
N VAL A 301 -0.51 -14.87 -18.24
CA VAL A 301 -0.95 -14.02 -19.35
C VAL A 301 -0.85 -12.54 -18.95
N ILE A 302 -1.35 -12.17 -17.76
CA ILE A 302 -1.24 -10.79 -17.27
C ILE A 302 0.23 -10.35 -17.26
N LEU A 303 1.11 -11.12 -16.63
CA LEU A 303 2.51 -10.76 -16.52
C LEU A 303 3.23 -10.76 -17.87
N ALA A 304 2.91 -11.69 -18.77
CA ALA A 304 3.44 -11.71 -20.13
C ALA A 304 3.06 -10.47 -20.94
N VAL A 305 1.85 -9.93 -20.73
CA VAL A 305 1.40 -8.68 -21.38
C VAL A 305 2.02 -7.45 -20.72
N LEU A 306 2.09 -7.41 -19.38
CA LEU A 306 2.59 -6.23 -18.65
C LEU A 306 4.10 -6.05 -18.73
N THR A 307 4.87 -7.14 -18.82
CA THR A 307 6.34 -7.09 -18.89
C THR A 307 6.85 -6.24 -20.06
N PRO A 308 6.43 -6.44 -21.33
CA PRO A 308 6.86 -5.58 -22.43
C PRO A 308 6.31 -4.15 -22.31
N LEU A 309 5.09 -3.97 -21.80
CA LEU A 309 4.50 -2.65 -21.59
C LEU A 309 5.24 -1.85 -20.51
N SER A 310 5.98 -2.50 -19.60
CA SER A 310 6.71 -1.82 -18.52
C SER A 310 7.82 -0.89 -19.04
N HIS A 311 8.26 -1.08 -20.29
CA HIS A 311 9.20 -0.19 -20.98
C HIS A 311 8.66 1.22 -21.24
N LEU A 312 7.37 1.48 -21.03
CA LEU A 312 6.81 2.84 -21.03
C LEU A 312 7.46 3.75 -19.97
N GLY A 313 8.20 3.18 -19.01
CA GLY A 313 8.99 3.90 -18.03
C GLY A 313 8.22 4.18 -16.74
N PHE A 314 8.87 3.90 -15.60
CA PHE A 314 8.27 4.02 -14.27
C PHE A 314 7.73 5.43 -14.00
N GLN A 315 8.53 6.46 -14.27
CA GLN A 315 8.16 7.86 -14.03
C GLN A 315 6.93 8.28 -14.84
N THR A 316 6.89 7.94 -16.13
CA THR A 316 5.78 8.27 -17.03
C THR A 316 4.48 7.60 -16.58
N LEU A 317 4.56 6.32 -16.19
CA LEU A 317 3.40 5.58 -15.69
C LEU A 317 2.85 6.20 -14.41
N VAL A 318 3.71 6.52 -13.45
CA VAL A 318 3.32 7.15 -12.17
C VAL A 318 2.63 8.50 -12.40
N GLN A 319 3.22 9.37 -13.23
CA GLN A 319 2.68 10.70 -13.51
C GLN A 319 1.26 10.67 -14.08
N PHE A 320 0.96 9.71 -14.95
CA PHE A 320 -0.36 9.63 -15.57
C PHE A 320 -1.39 8.89 -14.70
N LEU A 321 -0.97 7.80 -14.04
CA LEU A 321 -1.89 6.90 -13.34
C LEU A 321 -2.27 7.39 -11.94
N TYR A 322 -1.38 8.07 -11.23
CA TYR A 322 -1.61 8.47 -9.83
C TYR A 322 -2.73 9.51 -9.68
N PRO A 323 -2.84 10.56 -10.53
CA PRO A 323 -3.95 11.50 -10.46
C PRO A 323 -5.32 10.84 -10.66
N LEU A 324 -5.44 9.95 -11.65
CA LEU A 324 -6.67 9.20 -11.92
C LEU A 324 -7.05 8.31 -10.73
N SER A 325 -6.05 7.61 -10.20
CA SER A 325 -6.19 6.73 -9.04
C SER A 325 -6.64 7.50 -7.80
N GLY A 326 -6.12 8.71 -7.59
CA GLY A 326 -6.46 9.56 -6.45
C GLY A 326 -7.94 9.92 -6.41
N VAL A 327 -8.52 10.34 -7.55
CA VAL A 327 -9.95 10.71 -7.64
C VAL A 327 -10.85 9.52 -7.36
N LEU A 328 -10.55 8.37 -7.96
CA LEU A 328 -11.32 7.14 -7.78
C LEU A 328 -11.29 6.70 -6.32
N ASN A 329 -10.10 6.63 -5.75
CA ASN A 329 -9.87 6.24 -4.36
C ASN A 329 -10.59 7.17 -3.37
N LEU A 330 -10.61 8.48 -3.65
CA LEU A 330 -11.28 9.46 -2.80
C LEU A 330 -12.80 9.22 -2.77
N PHE A 331 -13.40 9.03 -3.94
CA PHE A 331 -14.82 8.69 -4.03
C PHE A 331 -15.13 7.40 -3.26
N LEU A 332 -14.31 6.36 -3.45
CA LEU A 332 -14.52 5.07 -2.81
C LEU A 332 -14.35 5.15 -1.29
N LEU A 333 -13.35 5.89 -0.78
CA LEU A 333 -13.18 6.18 0.64
C LEU A 333 -14.46 6.82 1.22
N THR A 334 -14.97 7.86 0.56
CA THR A 334 -16.19 8.55 1.01
C THR A 334 -17.37 7.59 1.10
N MET A 335 -17.59 6.76 0.08
CA MET A 335 -18.70 5.79 0.07
C MET A 335 -18.55 4.72 1.15
N ILE A 336 -17.34 4.24 1.41
CA ILE A 336 -17.06 3.30 2.51
C ILE A 336 -17.36 3.95 3.86
N LEU A 337 -16.90 5.18 4.11
CA LEU A 337 -17.11 5.85 5.39
C LEU A 337 -18.58 6.22 5.64
N LEU A 338 -19.35 6.49 4.57
CA LEU A 338 -20.79 6.78 4.66
C LEU A 338 -21.66 5.52 4.78
N TYR A 339 -21.14 4.34 4.41
CA TYR A 339 -21.89 3.09 4.40
C TYR A 339 -22.61 2.76 5.72
N PRO A 340 -21.98 2.87 6.91
CA PRO A 340 -22.66 2.58 8.18
C PRO A 340 -23.92 3.45 8.40
N PHE A 341 -23.87 4.73 8.04
CA PHE A 341 -24.98 5.67 8.20
C PHE A 341 -26.10 5.46 7.17
N SER A 342 -25.80 4.84 6.04
CA SER A 342 -26.79 4.52 5.00
C SER A 342 -27.67 3.32 5.36
N ARG A 343 -27.25 2.50 6.33
CA ARG A 343 -27.89 1.24 6.70
C ARG A 343 -29.08 1.41 7.67
N ASP A 344 -29.12 2.49 8.44
CA ASP A 344 -30.21 2.80 9.38
C ASP A 344 -31.52 3.24 8.69
N LYS A 345 -31.59 3.19 7.36
CA LYS A 345 -32.79 3.51 6.55
C LYS A 345 -33.43 2.29 5.88
N LYS A 346 -33.09 1.07 6.28
CA LYS A 346 -33.72 -0.19 5.78
C LYS A 346 -33.98 -1.16 6.93
#